data_AF-A0A1W1CBT0-F1
#
_entry.id   AF-A0A1W1CBT0-F1
#
_cell.length_a   1.000
_cell.length_b   1.000
_cell.length_c   1.000
_cell.angle_alpha   90.00
_cell.angle_beta   90.00
_cell.angle_gamma   90.00
#
_symmetry.space_group_name_H-M   'P 1'
#
loop_
_entity.id
_entity.type
_entity.pdbx_description
1 polymer ?
#
loop_
_entity_poly.entity_id
_entity_poly.type
_entity_poly.pdbx_seq_one_letter_code
_entity_poly.pdbx_strand_id
1 'polypeptide(L)' 'MAEKHINHIEPYSPQFGTMIPLGGAKFLRTCVLWQLVRFVAINIKMTILIIKSHH' A
#
# COMPACT_ATOMS: atom_id res chain seq x y z
N MET A 1 -22.63 -15.37 13.96
CA MET A 1 -21.76 -16.57 13.87
C MET A 1 -20.68 -16.38 12.79
N ALA A 2 -19.80 -15.38 12.92
CA ALA A 2 -18.82 -15.05 11.87
C ALA A 2 -17.39 -14.80 12.38
N GLU A 3 -17.07 -15.15 13.64
CA GLU A 3 -15.79 -14.77 14.26
C GLU A 3 -14.99 -15.95 14.81
N LYS A 4 -15.29 -17.20 14.41
CA LYS A 4 -14.66 -18.40 15.01
C LYS A 4 -13.61 -19.14 14.17
N HIS A 5 -13.28 -18.67 12.96
CA HIS A 5 -12.32 -19.36 12.07
C HIS A 5 -11.05 -18.55 11.74
N ILE A 6 -10.85 -17.40 12.37
CA ILE A 6 -9.71 -16.49 12.10
C ILE A 6 -8.46 -16.87 12.90
N ASN A 7 -8.23 -18.15 13.17
CA ASN A 7 -7.12 -18.58 14.04
C ASN A 7 -6.09 -19.48 13.37
N HIS A 8 -6.28 -19.91 12.12
CA HIS A 8 -5.30 -20.70 11.35
C HIS A 8 -5.43 -20.38 9.85
N ILE A 9 -4.99 -19.19 9.45
CA ILE A 9 -4.74 -18.90 8.04
C ILE A 9 -3.23 -18.94 7.87
N GLU A 10 -2.73 -20.02 7.28
CA GLU A 10 -1.31 -20.16 6.97
C GLU A 10 -0.90 -19.06 5.97
N PRO A 11 0.17 -18.29 6.24
CA PRO A 11 0.69 -17.33 5.27
C PRO A 11 1.02 -18.07 3.96
N TYR A 12 0.58 -17.52 2.81
CA TYR A 12 0.84 -18.05 1.46
C TYR A 12 0.07 -19.30 1.00
N SER A 13 -0.99 -19.72 1.71
CA SER A 13 -1.93 -20.72 1.18
C SER A 13 -2.66 -20.20 -0.07
N PRO A 14 -3.12 -21.05 -1.01
CA PRO A 14 -3.93 -20.63 -2.17
C PRO A 14 -5.21 -19.87 -1.80
N GLN A 15 -5.73 -20.07 -0.58
CA GLN A 15 -6.86 -19.38 0.01
C GLN A 15 -6.51 -17.98 0.54
N PHE A 16 -5.21 -17.65 0.60
CA PHE A 16 -4.64 -16.33 0.88
C PHE A 16 -4.70 -15.40 -0.37
N GLY A 17 -5.59 -15.68 -1.33
CA GLY A 17 -5.63 -14.98 -2.62
C GLY A 17 -6.05 -13.51 -2.53
N THR A 18 -6.57 -13.05 -1.40
CA THR A 18 -6.93 -11.65 -1.22
C THR A 18 -6.43 -11.15 0.13
N MET A 19 -5.23 -10.55 0.12
CA MET A 19 -4.83 -9.66 1.20
C MET A 19 -5.89 -8.55 1.28
N ILE A 20 -6.87 -8.70 2.18
CA ILE A 20 -7.83 -7.65 2.47
C ILE A 20 -7.00 -6.50 3.03
N PRO A 21 -6.94 -5.34 2.34
CA PRO A 21 -6.15 -4.24 2.83
C PRO A 21 -6.68 -3.86 4.20
N LEU A 22 -5.83 -3.93 5.23
CA LEU A 22 -6.18 -3.49 6.58
C LEU A 22 -6.77 -2.08 6.51
N GLY A 23 -7.72 -1.75 7.40
CA GLY A 23 -8.44 -0.47 7.38
C GLY A 23 -7.52 0.75 7.26
N GLY A 24 -6.32 0.68 7.85
CA GLY A 24 -5.28 1.71 7.69
C GLY A 24 -4.77 1.89 6.26
N ALA A 25 -4.54 0.81 5.51
CA ALA A 25 -4.13 0.89 4.10
C ALA A 25 -5.25 1.45 3.21
N LYS A 26 -6.52 1.20 3.55
CA LYS A 26 -7.68 1.81 2.86
C LYS A 26 -7.78 3.31 3.19
N PHE A 27 -7.62 3.69 4.46
CA PHE A 27 -7.65 5.08 4.91
C PHE A 27 -6.53 5.94 4.30
N LEU A 28 -5.31 5.41 4.27
CA LEU A 28 -4.17 6.03 3.59
C LEU A 28 -4.43 6.16 2.08
N ARG A 29 -5.23 5.28 1.47
CA ARG A 29 -5.60 5.41 0.06
C ARG A 29 -6.71 6.43 -0.20
N THR A 30 -7.59 6.73 0.75
CA THR A 30 -8.71 7.68 0.58
C THR A 30 -8.40 9.12 1.02
N CYS A 31 -7.36 9.34 1.83
CA CYS A 31 -7.01 10.67 2.32
C CYS A 31 -6.38 11.56 1.22
N VAL A 32 -7.10 12.60 0.78
CA VAL A 32 -6.65 13.54 -0.27
C VAL A 32 -5.39 14.31 0.11
N LEU A 33 -5.26 14.73 1.37
CA LEU A 33 -4.04 15.35 1.90
C LEU A 33 -2.83 14.42 1.76
N TRP A 34 -2.99 13.14 2.07
CA TRP A 34 -1.92 12.15 1.92
C TRP A 34 -1.63 11.81 0.46
N GLN A 35 -2.63 11.83 -0.41
CA GLN A 35 -2.44 11.69 -1.86
C GLN A 35 -1.59 12.83 -2.43
N LEU A 36 -1.81 14.08 -2.00
CA LEU A 36 -0.99 15.24 -2.40
C LEU A 36 0.47 15.09 -1.95
N VAL A 37 0.71 14.71 -0.70
CA VAL A 37 2.07 14.47 -0.19
C VAL A 37 2.77 13.35 -0.99
N ARG A 38 2.07 12.24 -1.27
CA ARG A 38 2.64 11.17 -2.11
C ARG A 38 2.91 11.61 -3.55
N PHE A 39 2.04 12.43 -4.13
CA PHE A 39 2.24 12.96 -5.48
C PHE A 39 3.53 13.79 -5.55
N VAL A 40 3.70 14.73 -4.62
CA VAL A 40 4.92 15.55 -4.55
C VAL A 40 6.17 14.70 -4.33
N ALA A 41 6.13 13.76 -3.37
CA ALA A 41 7.27 12.90 -3.07
C ALA A 41 7.71 12.02 -4.27
N ILE A 42 6.76 11.47 -5.03
CA ILE A 42 7.06 10.68 -6.23
C ILE A 42 7.67 11.54 -7.32
N ASN A 43 7.10 12.71 -7.60
CA ASN A 43 7.63 13.63 -8.60
C ASN A 43 9.06 14.05 -8.26
N ILE A 44 9.33 14.42 -7.01
CA ILE A 44 10.69 14.76 -6.54
C ILE A 44 11.65 13.58 -6.74
N LYS A 45 11.28 12.37 -6.32
CA LYS A 45 12.13 11.18 -6.47
C LYS A 45 12.46 10.88 -7.93
N MET A 46 11.47 11.00 -8.83
CA MET A 46 11.66 10.78 -10.26
C MET A 46 12.56 11.86 -10.87
N THR A 47 12.36 13.13 -10.53
CA THR A 47 13.23 14.22 -10.98
C THR A 47 14.67 14.01 -10.51
N ILE A 48 14.88 13.65 -9.25
CA ILE A 48 16.23 13.35 -8.71
C ILE A 48 16.84 12.15 -9.45
N LEU A 49 16.07 11.08 -9.69
CA LEU A 49 16.56 9.90 -10.41
C LEU A 49 17.01 10.27 -11.83
N ILE A 50 16.18 11.02 -12.56
CA ILE A 50 16.50 11.46 -13.93
C ILE A 50 17.77 12.31 -13.92
N ILE A 51 17.90 13.26 -12.99
CA ILE A 51 19.10 14.11 -12.88
C ILE A 51 20.35 13.26 -12.58
N LYS A 52 20.26 12.31 -11.64
CA LYS A 52 21.38 11.41 -11.31
C LYS A 52 21.73 10.43 -12.43
N SER A 53 20.78 10.06 -13.28
CA SER A 53 21.01 9.16 -14.40
C SER A 53 21.57 9.86 -15.65
N HIS A 54 21.49 11.19 -15.71
CA HIS A 54 21.94 11.99 -16.85
C HIS A 54 23.36 12.59 -16.68
N HIS A 55 23.99 12.38 -15.52
CA HIS A 55 25.41 12.61 -15.25
C HIS A 55 26.11 11.26 -15.12
#